data_AF-A0A963SN13-F1
#
_entry.id   AF-A0A963SN13-F1
#
_cell.length_a   1.000
_cell.length_b   1.000
_cell.length_c   1.000
_cell.angle_alpha   90.00
_cell.angle_beta   90.00
_cell.angle_gamma   90.00
#
_symmetry.space_group_name_H-M   'P 1'
#
loop_
_entity.id
_entity.type
_entity.pdbx_description
1 polymer ?
#
loop_
_entity_poly.entity_id
_entity_poly.type
_entity_poly.pdbx_seq_one_letter_code
_entity_poly.pdbx_strand_id
1 'polypeptide(L)'
;MEGVLEKEVERLRKEEPWLFETTLDYEYERVLKGSGAVQAWHATKLKGRDGKEFASIMVGDPPREVQANDPFSANRLTGQVRMDMIGSIVLIDSRLVPGKTIKQLADYATMRSFASVYDTSEGEVSPTSTILSLFDDGADLPDGMTPFDWAYLHALYKVSPNAGGDSLTNATWTEYKRRALGIAED
;
A
#
# COMPACT_ATOMS: atom_id res chain seq x y z
N MET A 1 23.12 -9.46 8.67
CA MET A 1 23.54 -8.77 7.43
C MET A 1 22.56 -7.64 7.22
N GLU A 2 22.51 -6.74 8.19
CA GLU A 2 21.33 -5.95 8.55
C GLU A 2 21.66 -4.47 8.30
N GLY A 3 20.70 -3.71 7.76
CA GLY A 3 20.79 -2.25 7.67
C GLY A 3 21.39 -1.66 6.38
N VAL A 4 21.49 -2.38 5.26
CA VAL A 4 21.87 -1.73 3.97
C VAL A 4 20.72 -0.90 3.41
N LEU A 5 19.52 -1.48 3.33
CA LEU A 5 18.33 -0.76 2.89
C LEU A 5 17.94 0.35 3.87
N GLU A 6 18.08 0.10 5.18
CA GLU A 6 17.86 1.12 6.22
C GLU A 6 18.73 2.35 6.00
N LYS A 7 20.05 2.17 5.83
CA LYS A 7 20.98 3.27 5.52
C LYS A 7 20.64 3.98 4.22
N GLU A 8 20.13 3.24 3.23
CA GLU A 8 19.73 3.82 1.96
C GLU A 8 18.46 4.66 2.09
N VAL A 9 17.48 4.22 2.88
CA VAL A 9 16.31 5.04 3.21
C VAL A 9 16.68 6.26 4.04
N GLU A 10 17.62 6.15 4.99
CA GLU A 10 18.15 7.31 5.71
C GLU A 10 18.83 8.30 4.78
N ARG A 11 19.63 7.81 3.81
CA ARG A 11 20.26 8.64 2.77
C ARG A 11 19.21 9.34 1.93
N LEU A 12 18.21 8.61 1.42
CA LEU A 12 17.11 9.17 0.63
C LEU A 12 16.31 10.20 1.42
N ARG A 13 16.07 9.99 2.72
CA ARG A 13 15.38 10.97 3.56
C ARG A 13 16.14 12.30 3.63
N LYS A 14 17.47 12.25 3.63
CA LYS A 14 18.34 13.42 3.69
C LYS A 14 18.52 14.10 2.33
N GLU A 15 18.72 13.33 1.28
CA GLU A 15 19.10 13.82 -0.05
C GLU A 15 17.87 14.10 -0.94
N GLU A 16 16.80 13.33 -0.78
CA GLU A 16 15.58 13.39 -1.59
C GLU A 16 14.32 13.48 -0.69
N PRO A 17 14.21 14.53 0.16
CA PRO A 17 13.15 14.62 1.17
C PRO A 17 11.73 14.63 0.59
N TRP A 18 11.57 15.01 -0.69
CA TRP A 18 10.30 15.01 -1.41
C TRP A 18 9.67 13.60 -1.51
N LEU A 19 10.47 12.53 -1.43
CA LEU A 19 9.96 11.14 -1.40
C LEU A 19 9.21 10.79 -0.10
N PHE A 20 9.36 11.62 0.94
CA PHE A 20 8.84 11.38 2.28
C PHE A 20 7.93 12.51 2.78
N GLU A 21 7.60 13.51 1.94
CA GLU A 21 6.91 14.73 2.35
C GLU A 21 5.56 14.46 3.05
N THR A 22 4.88 13.37 2.65
CA THR A 22 3.59 12.96 3.24
C THR A 22 3.70 11.77 4.19
N THR A 23 4.91 11.27 4.45
CA THR A 23 5.14 10.08 5.29
C THR A 23 5.17 10.50 6.75
N LEU A 24 4.29 9.92 7.57
CA LEU A 24 4.23 10.19 8.99
C LEU A 24 5.38 9.47 9.73
N ASP A 25 5.79 9.99 10.89
CA ASP A 25 6.93 9.42 11.63
C ASP A 25 6.75 7.92 11.94
N TYR A 26 5.55 7.48 12.33
CA TYR A 26 5.29 6.06 12.58
C TYR A 26 5.33 5.20 11.31
N GLU A 27 5.06 5.80 10.14
CA GLU A 27 5.14 5.12 8.85
C GLU A 27 6.59 4.98 8.46
N TYR A 28 7.39 6.03 8.66
CA TYR A 28 8.82 5.99 8.46
C TYR A 28 9.50 4.90 9.30
N GLU A 29 9.20 4.82 10.60
CA GLU A 29 9.70 3.76 11.49
C GLU A 29 9.31 2.34 10.99
N ARG A 30 8.16 2.21 10.33
CA ARG A 30 7.73 0.94 9.74
C ARG A 30 8.49 0.62 8.46
N VAL A 31 8.74 1.62 7.62
CA VAL A 31 9.53 1.49 6.40
C VAL A 31 10.95 1.04 6.73
N LEU A 32 11.56 1.59 7.79
CA LEU A 32 12.88 1.17 8.24
C LEU A 32 12.92 -0.32 8.60
N LYS A 33 11.89 -0.81 9.32
CA LYS A 33 11.77 -2.23 9.69
C LYS A 33 11.70 -3.12 8.45
N GLY A 34 10.89 -2.75 7.46
CA GLY A 34 10.79 -3.41 6.16
C GLY A 34 10.58 -4.93 6.21
N SER A 35 10.80 -5.61 5.08
CA SER A 35 10.81 -7.08 4.97
C SER A 35 12.22 -7.67 4.86
N GLY A 36 13.26 -6.90 5.18
CA GLY A 36 14.68 -7.24 4.99
C GLY A 36 15.17 -7.13 3.54
N ALA A 37 14.40 -7.60 2.56
CA ALA A 37 14.76 -7.58 1.14
C ALA A 37 14.21 -6.38 0.35
N VAL A 38 13.10 -5.80 0.82
CA VAL A 38 12.42 -4.67 0.18
C VAL A 38 11.93 -3.70 1.26
N GLN A 39 11.98 -2.41 0.94
CA GLN A 39 11.30 -1.35 1.67
C GLN A 39 10.36 -0.64 0.71
N ALA A 40 9.10 -0.49 1.08
CA ALA A 40 8.09 0.15 0.23
C ALA A 40 7.21 1.09 1.06
N TRP A 41 6.86 2.23 0.47
CA TRP A 41 5.97 3.20 1.09
C TRP A 41 5.20 4.00 0.06
N HIS A 42 4.13 4.64 0.53
CA HIS A 42 3.22 5.41 -0.29
C HIS A 42 3.26 6.87 0.12
N ALA A 43 3.31 7.75 -0.89
CA ALA A 43 2.95 9.13 -0.70
C ALA A 43 1.42 9.22 -0.71
N THR A 44 0.83 9.78 0.34
CA THR A 44 -0.63 9.87 0.48
C THR A 44 -1.08 11.28 0.79
N LYS A 45 -2.29 11.63 0.34
CA LYS A 45 -2.87 12.95 0.57
C LYS A 45 -4.29 12.82 1.10
N LEU A 46 -4.57 13.52 2.19
CA LEU A 46 -5.92 13.63 2.72
C LEU A 46 -6.76 14.50 1.78
N LYS A 47 -7.87 13.96 1.28
CA LYS A 47 -8.82 14.66 0.44
C LYS A 47 -10.24 14.55 0.99
N GLY A 48 -11.11 15.47 0.56
CA GLY A 48 -12.56 15.35 0.77
C GLY A 48 -13.07 14.05 0.13
N ARG A 49 -14.21 13.54 0.61
CA ARG A 49 -14.84 12.32 0.08
C ARG A 49 -15.04 12.34 -1.44
N ASP A 50 -15.31 13.52 -1.99
CA ASP A 50 -15.47 13.77 -3.42
C ASP A 50 -14.15 13.91 -4.19
N GLY A 51 -13.01 13.71 -3.52
CA GLY A 51 -11.67 13.80 -4.10
C GLY A 51 -11.13 15.22 -4.22
N LYS A 52 -11.82 16.22 -3.67
CA LYS A 52 -11.35 17.61 -3.65
C LYS A 52 -10.30 17.84 -2.58
N GLU A 53 -9.45 18.83 -2.85
CA GLU A 53 -8.54 19.39 -1.87
C GLU A 53 -9.32 20.16 -0.80
N PHE A 54 -8.74 20.27 0.39
CA PHE A 54 -9.28 21.12 1.44
C PHE A 54 -9.02 22.59 1.08
N ALA A 55 -9.97 23.45 1.40
CA ALA A 55 -9.84 24.89 1.20
C ALA A 55 -9.27 25.54 2.46
N SER A 56 -8.26 26.40 2.31
CA SER A 56 -7.85 27.32 3.38
C SER A 56 -8.90 28.42 3.53
N ILE A 57 -9.47 28.54 4.73
CA ILE A 57 -10.39 29.62 5.10
C ILE A 57 -9.88 30.37 6.32
N MET A 58 -10.19 31.66 6.42
CA MET A 58 -9.90 32.47 7.61
C MET A 58 -11.10 32.46 8.54
N VAL A 59 -10.90 32.12 9.81
CA VAL A 59 -11.97 32.04 10.81
C VAL A 59 -11.56 32.79 12.08
N GLY A 60 -12.53 33.47 12.71
CA GLY A 60 -12.37 34.11 14.02
C GLY A 60 -11.85 35.56 13.98
N ASP A 61 -11.70 36.14 15.17
CA ASP A 61 -11.08 37.44 15.41
C ASP A 61 -10.16 37.34 16.66
N PRO A 62 -8.82 37.44 16.52
CA PRO A 62 -8.09 37.69 15.28
C PRO A 62 -8.19 36.49 14.31
N PRO A 63 -8.09 36.75 12.99
CA PRO A 63 -8.31 35.73 11.97
C PRO A 63 -7.22 34.65 12.03
N ARG A 64 -7.64 33.38 11.96
CA ARG A 64 -6.77 32.20 11.90
C ARG A 64 -7.06 31.41 10.63
N GLU A 65 -6.01 30.99 9.95
CA GLU A 65 -6.14 30.10 8.79
C GLU A 65 -6.43 28.68 9.27
N VAL A 66 -7.48 28.07 8.71
CA VAL A 66 -7.86 26.68 8.97
C VAL A 66 -8.19 25.96 7.67
N GLN A 67 -7.97 24.65 7.63
CA GLN A 67 -8.36 23.79 6.51
C GLN A 67 -9.83 23.38 6.66
N ALA A 68 -10.65 23.67 5.65
CA ALA A 68 -12.06 23.31 5.60
C ALA A 68 -12.35 22.33 4.46
N ASN A 69 -13.12 21.29 4.77
CA ASN A 69 -13.64 20.35 3.80
C ASN A 69 -15.05 20.79 3.38
N ASP A 70 -15.26 21.05 2.09
CA ASP A 70 -16.55 21.48 1.52
C ASP A 70 -17.06 20.45 0.49
N PRO A 71 -17.60 19.29 0.96
CA PRO A 71 -18.02 18.22 0.07
C PRO A 71 -19.35 18.55 -0.61
N PHE A 72 -19.51 18.08 -1.87
CA PHE A 72 -20.78 18.23 -2.61
C PHE A 72 -22.01 17.63 -1.90
N SER A 73 -21.79 16.62 -1.03
CA SER A 73 -22.83 16.02 -0.20
C SER A 73 -22.24 15.63 1.16
N ALA A 74 -22.78 16.21 2.24
CA ALA A 74 -22.40 15.84 3.61
C ALA A 74 -23.33 14.74 4.15
N ASN A 75 -22.77 13.67 4.71
CA ASN A 75 -23.53 12.62 5.40
C ASN A 75 -22.79 12.17 6.67
N ARG A 76 -23.49 12.00 7.78
CA ARG A 76 -22.91 11.53 9.06
C ARG A 76 -22.70 10.02 9.12
N LEU A 77 -23.31 9.27 8.19
CA LEU A 77 -23.23 7.81 8.14
C LEU A 77 -21.93 7.28 7.50
N THR A 78 -21.16 8.12 6.81
CA THR A 78 -19.94 7.73 6.10
C THR A 78 -18.82 8.75 6.33
N GLY A 79 -17.57 8.28 6.36
CA GLY A 79 -16.40 9.16 6.43
C GLY A 79 -16.45 10.26 5.37
N GLN A 80 -16.19 11.50 5.79
CA GLN A 80 -16.24 12.71 4.94
C GLN A 80 -14.89 13.04 4.27
N VAL A 81 -13.87 12.26 4.59
CA VAL A 81 -12.51 12.38 4.07
C VAL A 81 -12.05 11.02 3.57
N ARG A 82 -11.03 11.00 2.72
CA ARG A 82 -10.36 9.81 2.20
C ARG A 82 -8.87 10.07 2.07
N MET A 83 -8.07 9.01 2.15
CA MET A 83 -6.64 9.06 1.86
C MET A 83 -6.41 8.61 0.42
N ASP A 84 -5.85 9.50 -0.41
CA ASP A 84 -5.47 9.19 -1.79
C ASP A 84 -3.99 8.82 -1.84
N MET A 85 -3.66 7.70 -2.47
CA MET A 85 -2.29 7.40 -2.88
C MET A 85 -1.92 8.27 -4.09
N ILE A 86 -0.89 9.08 -3.95
CA ILE A 86 -0.40 10.00 -5.00
C ILE A 86 0.95 9.57 -5.57
N GLY A 87 1.61 8.60 -4.93
CA GLY A 87 2.85 7.99 -5.40
C GLY A 87 3.19 6.75 -4.60
N SER A 88 4.03 5.90 -5.16
CA SER A 88 4.61 4.75 -4.46
C SER A 88 6.11 4.69 -4.72
N ILE A 89 6.85 4.31 -3.69
CA ILE A 89 8.29 4.09 -3.74
C ILE A 89 8.53 2.63 -3.33
N VAL A 90 9.29 1.91 -4.16
CA VAL A 90 9.67 0.52 -3.92
C VAL A 90 11.18 0.40 -4.06
N LEU A 91 11.86 0.17 -2.95
CA LEU A 91 13.31 0.00 -2.89
C LEU A 91 13.67 -1.48 -2.71
N ILE A 92 14.32 -2.06 -3.72
CA ILE A 92 14.70 -3.47 -3.74
C ILE A 92 16.21 -3.60 -3.57
N ASP A 93 16.67 -4.49 -2.68
CA ASP A 93 18.09 -4.80 -2.57
C ASP A 93 18.58 -5.55 -3.82
N SER A 94 19.40 -4.87 -4.62
CA SER A 94 20.00 -5.42 -5.84
C SER A 94 20.77 -6.73 -5.64
N ARG A 95 21.27 -7.01 -4.43
CA ARG A 95 22.03 -8.24 -4.11
C ARG A 95 21.13 -9.46 -4.02
N LEU A 96 19.84 -9.26 -3.80
CA LEU A 96 18.82 -10.31 -3.70
C LEU A 96 18.05 -10.50 -5.02
N VAL A 97 18.36 -9.71 -6.05
CA VAL A 97 17.78 -9.81 -7.39
C VAL A 97 18.25 -11.03 -8.20
N PRO A 98 19.53 -11.47 -8.13
CA PRO A 98 20.00 -12.61 -8.91
C PRO A 98 19.14 -13.87 -8.71
N GLY A 99 18.85 -14.58 -9.81
CA GLY A 99 17.97 -15.75 -9.80
C GLY A 99 16.48 -15.44 -10.00
N LYS A 100 16.09 -14.16 -10.04
CA LYS A 100 14.70 -13.72 -10.30
C LYS A 100 14.56 -13.20 -11.72
N THR A 101 13.40 -13.42 -12.32
CA THR A 101 13.05 -12.89 -13.63
C THR A 101 12.57 -11.44 -13.53
N ILE A 102 12.73 -10.67 -14.62
CA ILE A 102 12.18 -9.31 -14.72
C ILE A 102 10.66 -9.31 -14.45
N LYS A 103 9.97 -10.35 -14.92
CA LYS A 103 8.52 -10.51 -14.68
C LYS A 103 8.21 -10.62 -13.19
N GLN A 104 8.92 -11.47 -12.45
CA GLN A 104 8.71 -11.62 -11.00
C GLN A 104 8.94 -10.29 -10.26
N LEU A 105 10.02 -9.58 -10.60
CA LEU A 105 10.33 -8.28 -9.98
C LEU A 105 9.26 -7.23 -10.31
N ALA A 106 8.78 -7.18 -11.55
CA ALA A 106 7.72 -6.27 -11.97
C ALA A 106 6.39 -6.60 -11.29
N ASP A 107 6.02 -7.88 -11.21
CA ASP A 107 4.81 -8.36 -10.55
C ASP A 107 4.86 -8.05 -9.04
N TYR A 108 6.03 -8.24 -8.40
CA TYR A 108 6.27 -7.86 -6.99
C TYR A 108 6.13 -6.36 -6.77
N ALA A 109 6.85 -5.56 -7.58
CA ALA A 109 6.80 -4.11 -7.49
C ALA A 109 5.38 -3.57 -7.74
N THR A 110 4.62 -4.21 -8.64
CA THR A 110 3.22 -3.88 -8.90
C THR A 110 2.37 -4.06 -7.64
N MET A 111 2.48 -5.20 -6.96
CA MET A 111 1.76 -5.41 -5.69
C MET A 111 2.15 -4.37 -4.64
N ARG A 112 3.45 -4.13 -4.45
CA ARG A 112 3.95 -3.11 -3.52
C ARG A 112 3.52 -1.68 -3.88
N SER A 113 3.32 -1.41 -5.17
CA SER A 113 2.98 -0.08 -5.66
C SER A 113 1.51 0.27 -5.53
N PHE A 114 0.64 -0.73 -5.67
CA PHE A 114 -0.80 -0.52 -5.71
C PHE A 114 -1.51 -0.91 -4.41
N ALA A 115 -0.86 -1.70 -3.56
CA ALA A 115 -1.41 -2.12 -2.28
C ALA A 115 -0.53 -1.65 -1.12
N SER A 116 -1.14 -0.96 -0.16
CA SER A 116 -0.55 -0.75 1.17
C SER A 116 -0.61 -2.04 1.98
N VAL A 117 0.29 -2.97 1.67
CA VAL A 117 0.49 -4.20 2.43
C VAL A 117 1.50 -3.98 3.55
N TYR A 118 1.18 -4.45 4.74
CA TYR A 118 2.13 -4.44 5.85
C TYR A 118 3.20 -5.49 5.61
N ASP A 119 4.46 -5.10 5.79
CA ASP A 119 5.56 -6.03 5.96
C ASP A 119 5.29 -6.85 7.22
N THR A 120 4.89 -8.11 7.06
CA THR A 120 4.88 -9.06 8.16
C THR A 120 6.33 -9.42 8.45
N SER A 121 6.73 -9.23 9.71
CA SER A 121 8.01 -9.71 10.22
C SER A 121 8.17 -11.20 9.93
N GLU A 122 9.38 -11.57 9.52
CA GLU A 122 9.89 -12.91 9.27
C GLU A 122 9.17 -14.04 10.04
N GLY A 123 8.69 -15.06 9.32
CA GLY A 123 8.50 -16.41 9.89
C GLY A 123 7.14 -17.08 9.72
N GLU A 124 6.07 -16.37 9.34
CA GLU A 124 4.80 -17.03 9.00
C GLU A 124 4.71 -17.22 7.48
N VAL A 125 4.99 -18.46 7.03
CA VAL A 125 4.62 -18.90 5.69
C VAL A 125 3.10 -18.79 5.59
N SER A 126 2.63 -17.76 4.89
CA SER A 126 1.22 -17.65 4.55
C SER A 126 0.85 -18.91 3.75
N PRO A 127 -0.21 -19.65 4.12
CA PRO A 127 -0.67 -20.81 3.35
C PRO A 127 -1.18 -20.41 1.96
N THR A 128 -1.33 -19.11 1.70
CA THR A 128 -1.80 -18.59 0.42
C THR A 128 -0.62 -18.08 -0.40
N SER A 129 -0.40 -18.69 -1.56
CA SER A 129 0.64 -18.26 -2.51
C SER A 129 0.39 -16.81 -2.95
N THR A 130 1.41 -15.97 -2.84
CA THR A 130 1.40 -14.54 -3.23
C THR A 130 2.76 -14.18 -3.80
N ILE A 131 2.81 -13.31 -4.82
CA ILE A 131 4.06 -12.76 -5.32
C ILE A 131 4.88 -12.06 -4.22
N LEU A 132 4.24 -11.60 -3.15
CA LEU A 132 4.92 -10.94 -2.03
C LEU A 132 5.89 -11.86 -1.27
N SER A 133 5.81 -13.19 -1.45
CA SER A 133 6.79 -14.14 -0.92
C SER A 133 8.02 -14.34 -1.81
N LEU A 134 8.16 -13.56 -2.89
CA LEU A 134 9.27 -13.71 -3.85
C LEU A 134 10.66 -13.64 -3.20
N PHE A 135 10.81 -12.88 -2.11
CA PHE A 135 12.08 -12.69 -1.41
C PHE A 135 12.19 -13.52 -0.11
N ASP A 136 11.20 -14.35 0.18
CA ASP A 136 11.22 -15.22 1.36
C ASP A 136 12.13 -16.43 1.12
N ASP A 137 12.55 -17.08 2.21
CA ASP A 137 13.31 -18.32 2.16
C ASP A 137 12.37 -19.50 1.84
N GLY A 138 12.47 -20.05 0.63
CA GLY A 138 11.61 -21.17 0.21
C GLY A 138 11.98 -21.76 -1.14
N ALA A 139 11.63 -23.03 -1.35
CA ALA A 139 11.89 -23.74 -2.60
C ALA A 139 10.84 -23.45 -3.69
N ASP A 140 9.65 -22.98 -3.32
CA ASP A 140 8.52 -22.78 -4.22
C ASP A 140 8.19 -21.28 -4.30
N LEU A 141 9.06 -20.54 -5.01
CA LEU A 141 8.87 -19.12 -5.26
C LEU A 141 7.89 -18.90 -6.41
N PRO A 142 6.97 -17.93 -6.31
CA PRO A 142 5.98 -17.67 -7.35
C PRO A 142 6.64 -17.17 -8.65
N ASP A 143 6.20 -17.69 -9.80
CA ASP A 143 6.66 -17.26 -11.14
C ASP A 143 6.09 -15.89 -11.58
N GLY A 144 5.15 -15.34 -10.81
CA GLY A 144 4.49 -14.05 -11.06
C GLY A 144 3.29 -13.84 -10.14
N MET A 145 2.44 -12.86 -10.45
CA MET A 145 1.19 -12.64 -9.71
C MET A 145 0.33 -13.90 -9.64
N THR A 146 -0.08 -14.28 -8.44
CA THR A 146 -0.91 -15.44 -8.15
C THR A 146 -2.40 -15.09 -8.27
N PRO A 147 -3.31 -16.09 -8.29
CA PRO A 147 -4.74 -15.82 -8.24
C PRO A 147 -5.17 -14.98 -7.03
N PHE A 148 -4.46 -15.10 -5.90
CA PHE A 148 -4.71 -14.30 -4.70
C PHE A 148 -4.34 -12.83 -4.93
N ASP A 149 -3.15 -12.55 -5.48
CA ASP A 149 -2.71 -11.17 -5.77
C ASP A 149 -3.71 -10.43 -6.66
N TRP A 150 -4.15 -11.09 -7.73
CA TRP A 150 -5.14 -10.53 -8.64
C TRP A 150 -6.51 -10.33 -7.99
N ALA A 151 -6.95 -11.25 -7.14
CA ALA A 151 -8.20 -11.12 -6.40
C ALA A 151 -8.15 -9.95 -5.42
N TYR A 152 -7.02 -9.81 -4.71
CA TYR A 152 -6.79 -8.74 -3.75
C TYR A 152 -6.80 -7.37 -4.43
N LEU A 153 -6.02 -7.18 -5.50
CA LEU A 153 -6.02 -5.90 -6.24
C LEU A 153 -7.39 -5.60 -6.84
N HIS A 154 -8.08 -6.59 -7.40
CA HIS A 154 -9.42 -6.37 -7.94
C HIS A 154 -10.41 -5.93 -6.85
N ALA A 155 -10.37 -6.57 -5.69
CA ALA A 155 -11.20 -6.18 -4.55
C ALA A 155 -10.83 -4.79 -4.02
N LEU A 156 -9.54 -4.49 -3.90
CA LEU A 156 -9.02 -3.21 -3.41
C LEU A 156 -9.56 -2.02 -4.22
N TYR A 157 -9.60 -2.16 -5.54
CA TYR A 157 -10.10 -1.09 -6.43
C TYR A 157 -11.59 -1.13 -6.71
N LYS A 158 -12.29 -2.21 -6.34
CA LYS A 158 -13.75 -2.33 -6.46
C LYS A 158 -14.49 -1.85 -5.21
N VAL A 159 -13.91 -2.08 -4.04
CA VAL A 159 -14.48 -1.67 -2.76
C VAL A 159 -14.32 -0.16 -2.60
N SER A 160 -15.34 0.50 -2.03
CA SER A 160 -15.28 1.93 -1.74
C SER A 160 -14.12 2.24 -0.80
N PRO A 161 -13.36 3.33 -0.99
CA PRO A 161 -12.26 3.73 -0.09
C PRO A 161 -12.67 3.89 1.38
N ASN A 162 -13.97 4.11 1.63
CA ASN A 162 -14.53 4.31 2.97
C ASN A 162 -15.39 3.12 3.42
N ALA A 163 -15.26 1.95 2.78
CA ALA A 163 -15.98 0.75 3.19
C ALA A 163 -15.50 0.23 4.56
N GLY A 164 -16.37 -0.49 5.27
CA GLY A 164 -15.99 -1.11 6.55
C GLY A 164 -14.87 -2.14 6.37
N GLY A 165 -14.05 -2.35 7.41
CA GLY A 165 -12.81 -3.13 7.33
C GLY A 165 -12.95 -4.54 6.72
N ASP A 166 -14.06 -5.23 6.99
CA ASP A 166 -14.30 -6.59 6.48
C ASP A 166 -14.63 -6.63 4.98
N SER A 167 -15.00 -5.50 4.38
CA SER A 167 -15.46 -5.44 2.98
C SER A 167 -14.36 -5.86 2.01
N LEU A 168 -13.12 -5.44 2.28
CA LEU A 168 -11.96 -5.79 1.45
C LEU A 168 -11.66 -7.29 1.54
N THR A 169 -11.64 -7.84 2.75
CA THR A 169 -11.38 -9.27 2.98
C THR A 169 -12.43 -10.14 2.31
N ASN A 170 -13.72 -9.82 2.50
CA ASN A 170 -14.83 -10.56 1.90
C ASN A 170 -14.79 -10.48 0.37
N ALA A 171 -14.61 -9.29 -0.19
CA ALA A 171 -14.50 -9.11 -1.64
C ALA A 171 -13.29 -9.85 -2.21
N THR A 172 -12.14 -9.81 -1.53
CA THR A 172 -10.94 -10.57 -1.93
C THR A 172 -11.22 -12.06 -1.97
N TRP A 173 -11.86 -12.59 -0.93
CA TRP A 173 -12.17 -14.02 -0.85
C TRP A 173 -13.16 -14.47 -1.92
N THR A 174 -14.20 -13.67 -2.19
CA THR A 174 -15.15 -13.94 -3.28
C THR A 174 -14.46 -13.96 -4.64
N GLU A 175 -13.60 -12.97 -4.93
CA GLU A 175 -12.87 -12.92 -6.20
C GLU A 175 -11.81 -14.03 -6.31
N TYR A 176 -11.19 -14.40 -5.20
CA TYR A 176 -10.22 -15.50 -5.15
C TYR A 176 -10.89 -16.84 -5.46
N LYS A 177 -12.03 -17.15 -4.84
CA LYS A 177 -12.82 -18.35 -5.14
C LYS A 177 -13.20 -18.42 -6.62
N ARG A 178 -13.64 -17.30 -7.20
CA ARG A 178 -13.99 -17.21 -8.62
C ARG A 178 -12.78 -17.53 -9.52
N ARG A 179 -11.61 -16.98 -9.21
CA ARG A 179 -10.39 -17.12 -10.03
C ARG A 179 -9.68 -18.46 -9.85
N ALA A 180 -9.53 -18.89 -8.60
CA ALA A 180 -8.74 -20.08 -8.24
C ALA A 180 -9.56 -21.37 -8.28
N LEU A 181 -10.86 -21.31 -7.98
CA LEU A 181 -11.72 -22.49 -7.87
C LEU A 181 -12.80 -22.58 -8.96
N GLY A 182 -12.94 -21.54 -9.81
CA GLY A 182 -13.96 -21.51 -10.87
C GLY A 182 -15.41 -21.49 -10.34
N ILE A 183 -15.60 -21.23 -9.04
CA ILE A 183 -16.93 -21.18 -8.42
C ILE A 183 -17.51 -19.80 -8.70
N ALA A 184 -18.41 -19.71 -9.68
CA ALA A 184 -19.31 -18.57 -9.82
C ALA A 184 -20.45 -18.71 -8.79
N GLU A 185 -20.82 -17.64 -8.11
CA GLU A 185 -22.06 -17.61 -7.33
C GLU A 185 -23.25 -17.60 -8.30
N ASP A 186 -24.25 -18.44 -8.00
CA ASP A 186 -25.60 -18.44 -8.61
C ASP A 186 -26.36 -17.12 -8.29
#